data_AF-A0A9W9JZB4-F1
#
_entry.id   AF-A0A9W9JZB4-F1
#
_cell.length_a   1.000
_cell.length_b   1.000
_cell.length_c   1.000
_cell.angle_alpha   90.00
_cell.angle_beta   90.00
_cell.angle_gamma   90.00
#
_symmetry.space_group_name_H-M   'P 1'
#
loop_
_entity.id
_entity.type
_entity.pdbx_description
1 polymer ?
#
loop_
_entity_poly.entity_id
_entity_poly.type
_entity_poly.pdbx_seq_one_letter_code
_entity_poly.pdbx_strand_id
1 'polypeptide(L)'
;MTGAGKVLRRRPPVSVSSPCEASLLPVSPDDGSRDQVMQAANSLCLSAFDRRCIAYLQDSILVVILGKHWPWSTLSYAYHRVAVKEPMVMSMMLASTAREIYRSQIYEQGDVPGQSVGDDSPDTDGSVHYGRALAGLREALKQDVKSPQKIEGIFITLWLMIDYENRFGSGASAINIHIRGVESLLHNHIVPLLKHQAASASRIEASLADSSPKSSYPSQAFLNASSASLASSSRPLDELRCTSVPLFLLWTLYFFTPGALFFGSGMSRLDTDILQFFLRSEPDNPAPLSLPELYRISRQSPSRFWGDEYPVSAQLDDQENLPGLTLYHRSHVVQFKITELCKHRVAPNSVSTEDSYQWIINEINALALEFDTVLTLAKSSPSCEVTDDGRRVMETIYWSSITYYSTIVYFHLCFRETLSESSNEQSDAQILPLNNAVSQVLGLSLKLHHSRPRLMVRITWPLFIAGIATSDRIYQDWVSIRLRELGRYGQNYTRISRRFDEVIRCGDPDIWKGDSPLCLGG
;
A
#
# COMPACT_ATOMS: atom_id res chain seq x y z
N MET A 1 -28.86 65.26 23.34
CA MET A 1 -29.41 65.42 21.99
C MET A 1 -29.37 64.07 21.28
N THR A 2 -30.55 63.47 21.12
CA THR A 2 -31.05 62.62 20.00
C THR A 2 -30.09 61.79 19.13
N GLY A 3 -30.42 60.49 19.00
CA GLY A 3 -30.24 59.70 17.76
C GLY A 3 -29.70 58.28 17.96
N ALA A 4 -30.57 57.28 18.21
CA ALA A 4 -30.88 56.14 17.31
C ALA A 4 -29.66 55.56 16.55
N GLY A 5 -29.23 54.31 16.72
CA GLY A 5 -29.99 53.06 16.76
C GLY A 5 -29.52 52.16 15.60
N LYS A 6 -28.73 51.12 15.87
CA LYS A 6 -28.63 49.92 15.01
C LYS A 6 -28.21 48.71 15.83
N VAL A 7 -29.20 47.85 16.03
CA VAL A 7 -29.12 46.52 16.63
C VAL A 7 -28.23 45.64 15.75
N LEU A 8 -27.05 45.25 16.25
CA LEU A 8 -26.28 44.17 15.66
C LEU A 8 -26.85 42.85 16.20
N ARG A 9 -27.61 42.13 15.36
CA ARG A 9 -28.06 40.76 15.66
C ARG A 9 -26.83 39.89 15.97
N ARG A 10 -26.66 39.52 17.24
CA ARG A 10 -25.78 38.41 17.62
C ARG A 10 -26.32 37.15 16.93
N ARG A 11 -25.59 36.62 15.96
CA ARG A 11 -25.77 35.24 15.49
C ARG A 11 -25.48 34.32 16.68
N PRO A 12 -26.29 33.27 16.91
CA PRO A 12 -25.96 32.28 17.94
C PRO A 12 -24.65 31.58 17.56
N PRO A 13 -23.90 31.04 18.53
CA PRO A 13 -22.76 30.21 18.22
C PRO A 13 -23.27 28.99 17.44
N VAL A 14 -22.80 28.82 16.22
CA VAL A 14 -22.95 27.56 15.49
C VAL A 14 -22.11 26.57 16.27
N SER A 15 -22.78 25.62 16.91
CA SER A 15 -22.15 24.48 17.57
C SER A 15 -21.31 23.74 16.53
N VAL A 16 -20.00 23.85 16.64
CA VAL A 16 -19.05 22.98 15.95
C VAL A 16 -19.27 21.59 16.53
N SER A 17 -19.98 20.74 15.80
CA SER A 17 -20.01 19.31 16.07
C SER A 17 -18.62 18.76 15.76
N SER A 18 -17.82 18.51 16.81
CA SER A 18 -16.61 17.71 16.72
C SER A 18 -16.92 16.38 16.03
N PRO A 19 -16.04 15.84 15.17
CA PRO A 19 -16.20 14.49 14.66
C PRO A 19 -16.15 13.52 15.84
N CYS A 20 -17.21 12.74 16.00
CA CYS A 20 -17.36 11.73 17.06
C CYS A 20 -16.07 10.92 17.23
N GLU A 21 -15.40 11.11 18.37
CA GLU A 21 -14.73 10.00 19.03
C GLU A 21 -15.80 8.93 19.26
N ALA A 22 -15.69 7.81 18.56
CA ALA A 22 -16.50 6.64 18.83
C ALA A 22 -16.11 6.14 20.24
N SER A 23 -16.76 6.68 21.26
CA SER A 23 -16.77 6.11 22.60
C SER A 23 -17.33 4.70 22.49
N LEU A 24 -16.47 3.70 22.71
CA LEU A 24 -16.86 2.31 22.93
C LEU A 24 -17.68 2.26 24.23
N LEU A 25 -18.97 2.57 24.15
CA LEU A 25 -19.89 2.41 25.28
C LEU A 25 -20.17 0.91 25.49
N PRO A 26 -20.15 0.42 26.74
CA PRO A 26 -20.54 -0.94 27.05
C PRO A 26 -22.06 -1.06 26.87
N VAL A 27 -22.48 -1.91 25.94
CA VAL A 27 -23.90 -2.21 25.73
C VAL A 27 -24.38 -3.11 26.88
N SER A 28 -25.32 -2.60 27.67
CA SER A 28 -26.03 -3.33 28.72
C SER A 28 -26.69 -4.61 28.17
N PRO A 29 -26.80 -5.68 28.98
CA PRO A 29 -27.39 -6.93 28.53
C PRO A 29 -28.91 -6.88 28.76
N ASP A 30 -29.69 -6.69 27.71
CA ASP A 30 -30.99 -7.36 27.62
C ASP A 30 -31.51 -7.44 26.18
N ASP A 31 -31.73 -8.68 25.76
CA ASP A 31 -32.96 -9.22 25.15
C ASP A 31 -32.75 -10.06 23.86
N GLY A 32 -32.83 -11.38 24.04
CA GLY A 32 -33.45 -12.35 23.12
C GLY A 32 -32.87 -12.74 21.75
N SER A 33 -32.01 -11.95 21.08
CA SER A 33 -31.75 -12.18 19.63
C SER A 33 -30.31 -12.55 19.21
N ARG A 34 -29.43 -12.94 20.15
CA ARG A 34 -27.97 -12.95 19.91
C ARG A 34 -27.43 -14.01 18.95
N ASP A 35 -28.16 -15.10 18.67
CA ASP A 35 -27.63 -16.24 17.91
C ASP A 35 -28.22 -16.42 16.51
N GLN A 36 -28.76 -15.37 15.89
CA GLN A 36 -29.19 -15.49 14.49
C GLN A 36 -27.99 -15.51 13.56
N VAL A 37 -27.58 -16.71 13.17
CA VAL A 37 -26.62 -16.96 12.09
C VAL A 37 -27.26 -16.53 10.77
N MET A 38 -26.61 -15.63 10.04
CA MET A 38 -27.11 -15.11 8.76
C MET A 38 -26.33 -15.72 7.61
N GLN A 39 -27.02 -16.27 6.60
CA GLN A 39 -26.33 -16.78 5.41
C GLN A 39 -25.97 -15.63 4.48
N ALA A 40 -24.68 -15.50 4.15
CA ALA A 40 -24.17 -14.55 3.18
C ALA A 40 -24.33 -15.05 1.73
N ALA A 41 -24.23 -14.13 0.76
CA ALA A 41 -24.33 -14.44 -0.66
C ALA A 41 -23.28 -15.46 -1.17
N ASN A 42 -22.12 -15.50 -0.50
CA ASN A 42 -21.06 -16.48 -0.76
C ASN A 42 -21.24 -17.80 0.02
N SER A 43 -22.45 -18.09 0.52
CA SER A 43 -22.79 -19.27 1.31
C SER A 43 -22.12 -19.39 2.68
N LEU A 44 -21.35 -18.40 3.13
CA LEU A 44 -20.85 -18.40 4.51
C LEU A 44 -21.98 -18.13 5.50
N CYS A 45 -21.97 -18.87 6.60
CA CYS A 45 -22.79 -18.58 7.77
C CYS A 45 -22.07 -17.55 8.63
N LEU A 46 -22.69 -16.37 8.82
CA LEU A 46 -22.13 -15.24 9.54
C LEU A 46 -22.72 -15.14 10.96
N SER A 47 -21.83 -15.18 11.95
CA SER A 47 -22.16 -14.94 13.36
C SER A 47 -22.53 -13.46 13.60
N ALA A 48 -22.99 -13.14 14.81
CA ALA A 48 -23.18 -11.75 15.22
C ALA A 48 -21.85 -10.98 15.28
N PHE A 49 -20.74 -11.65 15.63
CA PHE A 49 -19.41 -11.04 15.60
C PHE A 49 -18.91 -10.80 14.17
N ASP A 50 -19.15 -11.73 13.25
CA ASP A 50 -18.78 -11.56 11.83
C ASP A 50 -19.42 -10.32 11.22
N ARG A 51 -20.68 -10.04 11.58
CA ARG A 51 -21.38 -8.81 11.16
C ARG A 51 -20.74 -7.55 11.73
N ARG A 52 -20.24 -7.58 12.97
CA ARG A 52 -19.47 -6.47 13.57
C ARG A 52 -18.14 -6.28 12.85
N CYS A 53 -17.44 -7.36 12.51
CA CYS A 53 -16.22 -7.33 11.72
C CYS A 53 -16.44 -6.68 10.33
N ILE A 54 -17.53 -7.05 9.65
CA ILE A 54 -17.92 -6.44 8.38
C ILE A 54 -18.24 -4.95 8.54
N ALA A 55 -18.99 -4.56 9.58
CA ALA A 55 -19.30 -3.16 9.85
C ALA A 55 -18.03 -2.34 10.13
N TYR A 56 -17.04 -2.93 10.81
CA TYR A 56 -15.74 -2.32 11.08
C TYR A 56 -14.84 -2.21 9.83
N LEU A 57 -15.10 -2.98 8.76
CA LEU A 57 -14.21 -3.08 7.60
C LEU A 57 -13.88 -1.72 6.96
N GLN A 58 -14.87 -0.83 6.83
CA GLN A 58 -14.70 0.50 6.25
C GLN A 58 -13.68 1.36 7.02
N ASP A 59 -13.58 1.11 8.33
CA ASP A 59 -12.73 1.84 9.26
C ASP A 59 -11.41 1.10 9.54
N SER A 60 -11.21 -0.07 8.95
CA SER A 60 -10.02 -0.89 9.19
C SER A 60 -8.76 -0.32 8.54
N ILE A 61 -7.60 -0.70 9.09
CA ILE A 61 -6.29 -0.32 8.53
C ILE A 61 -6.07 -0.81 7.10
N LEU A 62 -6.76 -1.88 6.66
CA LEU A 62 -6.71 -2.33 5.27
C LEU A 62 -7.14 -1.24 4.28
N VAL A 63 -8.17 -0.45 4.61
CA VAL A 63 -8.63 0.67 3.76
C VAL A 63 -7.55 1.75 3.72
N VAL A 64 -6.95 2.03 4.88
CA VAL A 64 -5.90 3.05 5.03
C VAL A 64 -4.66 2.70 4.21
N ILE A 65 -4.17 1.46 4.30
CA ILE A 65 -2.97 0.99 3.59
C ILE A 65 -3.14 1.07 2.06
N LEU A 66 -4.30 0.65 1.54
CA LEU A 66 -4.60 0.69 0.10
C LEU A 66 -4.91 2.11 -0.42
N GLY A 67 -5.04 3.07 0.48
CA GLY A 67 -4.89 4.50 0.24
C GLY A 67 -6.10 5.23 -0.31
N LYS A 68 -7.01 4.59 -1.07
CA LYS A 68 -8.26 5.22 -1.51
C LYS A 68 -9.34 5.03 -0.45
N HIS A 69 -10.09 6.08 -0.14
CA HIS A 69 -11.11 6.04 0.89
C HIS A 69 -12.37 5.30 0.41
N TRP A 70 -13.17 4.84 1.38
CA TRP A 70 -14.51 4.30 1.13
C TRP A 70 -15.43 5.38 0.52
N PRO A 71 -16.40 5.05 -0.37
CA PRO A 71 -16.80 3.72 -0.85
C PRO A 71 -16.06 3.25 -2.11
N TRP A 72 -15.15 4.05 -2.67
CA TRP A 72 -14.51 3.77 -3.96
C TRP A 72 -13.14 3.10 -3.83
N SER A 73 -12.78 2.68 -2.62
CA SER A 73 -11.52 2.00 -2.33
C SER A 73 -11.43 0.63 -2.99
N THR A 74 -10.20 0.14 -3.20
CA THR A 74 -9.95 -1.22 -3.68
C THR A 74 -10.50 -2.27 -2.71
N LEU A 75 -10.46 -2.00 -1.40
CA LEU A 75 -11.03 -2.92 -0.41
C LEU A 75 -12.57 -2.94 -0.47
N SER A 76 -13.20 -1.78 -0.66
CA SER A 76 -14.65 -1.68 -0.87
C SER A 76 -15.07 -2.47 -2.10
N TYR A 77 -14.34 -2.35 -3.21
CA TYR A 77 -14.57 -3.15 -4.39
C TYR A 77 -14.43 -4.65 -4.08
N ALA A 78 -13.32 -5.05 -3.46
CA ALA A 78 -13.07 -6.44 -3.11
C ALA A 78 -14.20 -7.00 -2.23
N TYR A 79 -14.73 -6.21 -1.29
CA TYR A 79 -15.86 -6.60 -0.45
C TYR A 79 -17.15 -6.76 -1.28
N HIS A 80 -17.58 -5.71 -1.99
CA HIS A 80 -18.89 -5.68 -2.65
C HIS A 80 -18.97 -6.55 -3.92
N ARG A 81 -17.85 -6.81 -4.60
CA ARG A 81 -17.84 -7.48 -5.92
C ARG A 81 -17.22 -8.86 -5.90
N VAL A 82 -16.19 -9.07 -5.09
CA VAL A 82 -15.44 -10.32 -5.06
C VAL A 82 -15.83 -11.17 -3.86
N ALA A 83 -15.80 -10.62 -2.64
CA ALA A 83 -16.07 -11.35 -1.40
C ALA A 83 -17.51 -11.90 -1.34
N VAL A 84 -18.47 -11.23 -1.99
CA VAL A 84 -19.85 -11.73 -2.12
C VAL A 84 -19.97 -12.99 -2.98
N LYS A 85 -18.96 -13.31 -3.80
CA LYS A 85 -18.90 -14.51 -4.65
C LYS A 85 -17.87 -15.53 -4.17
N GLU A 86 -16.76 -15.05 -3.60
CA GLU A 86 -15.60 -15.85 -3.22
C GLU A 86 -15.49 -15.95 -1.68
N PRO A 87 -15.86 -17.10 -1.08
CA PRO A 87 -15.90 -17.27 0.37
C PRO A 87 -14.54 -17.08 1.05
N MET A 88 -13.46 -17.44 0.35
CA MET A 88 -12.08 -17.28 0.86
C MET A 88 -11.69 -15.81 1.03
N VAL A 89 -12.15 -14.92 0.15
CA VAL A 89 -11.88 -13.48 0.25
C VAL A 89 -12.64 -12.89 1.45
N MET A 90 -13.93 -13.22 1.60
CA MET A 90 -14.71 -12.80 2.77
C MET A 90 -14.08 -13.31 4.07
N SER A 91 -13.64 -14.57 4.08
CA SER A 91 -12.99 -15.16 5.25
C SER A 91 -11.71 -14.42 5.63
N MET A 92 -10.89 -13.99 4.66
CA MET A 92 -9.73 -13.14 4.98
C MET A 92 -10.10 -11.74 5.49
N MET A 93 -11.14 -11.12 4.95
CA MET A 93 -11.62 -9.83 5.47
C MET A 93 -12.08 -9.95 6.92
N LEU A 94 -12.80 -11.02 7.26
CA LEU A 94 -13.22 -11.33 8.62
C LEU A 94 -12.01 -11.62 9.53
N ALA A 95 -11.03 -12.42 9.06
CA ALA A 95 -9.83 -12.72 9.82
C ALA A 95 -9.06 -11.46 10.21
N SER A 96 -8.81 -10.58 9.25
CA SER A 96 -8.06 -9.34 9.46
C SER A 96 -8.80 -8.36 10.37
N THR A 97 -10.10 -8.16 10.17
CA THR A 97 -10.90 -7.25 11.00
C THR A 97 -11.11 -7.78 12.42
N ALA A 98 -11.37 -9.08 12.57
CA ALA A 98 -11.46 -9.73 13.88
C ALA A 98 -10.17 -9.54 14.69
N ARG A 99 -9.00 -9.78 14.06
CA ARG A 99 -7.71 -9.58 14.74
C ARG A 99 -7.40 -8.12 15.02
N GLU A 100 -7.76 -7.20 14.15
CA GLU A 100 -7.58 -5.77 14.42
C GLU A 100 -8.43 -5.30 15.61
N ILE A 101 -9.72 -5.71 15.68
CA ILE A 101 -10.61 -5.42 16.81
C ILE A 101 -10.02 -5.97 18.12
N TYR A 102 -9.64 -7.25 18.12
CA TYR A 102 -9.02 -7.90 19.27
C TYR A 102 -7.75 -7.17 19.74
N ARG A 103 -6.90 -6.73 18.80
CA ARG A 103 -5.67 -6.00 19.11
C ARG A 103 -5.93 -4.61 19.66
N SER A 104 -6.94 -3.88 19.15
CA SER A 104 -7.32 -2.58 19.70
C SER A 104 -7.79 -2.71 21.15
N GLN A 105 -8.61 -3.72 21.45
CA GLN A 105 -9.11 -3.98 22.80
C GLN A 105 -7.98 -4.28 23.79
N ILE A 106 -7.03 -5.16 23.44
CA ILE A 106 -5.86 -5.42 24.28
C ILE A 106 -5.04 -4.15 24.50
N TYR A 107 -4.84 -3.36 23.44
CA TYR A 107 -4.05 -2.15 23.54
C TYR A 107 -4.69 -1.12 24.49
N GLU A 108 -6.00 -0.94 24.41
CA GLU A 108 -6.75 -0.03 25.30
C GLU A 108 -6.81 -0.54 26.75
N GLN A 109 -6.87 -1.86 26.96
CA GLN A 109 -6.92 -2.47 28.30
C GLN A 109 -5.53 -2.60 28.95
N GLY A 110 -4.46 -2.71 28.16
CA GLY A 110 -3.07 -2.82 28.64
C GLY A 110 -2.58 -1.58 29.41
N ASP A 111 -3.28 -0.45 29.30
CA ASP A 111 -3.05 0.76 30.09
C ASP A 111 -3.77 0.75 31.46
N VAL A 112 -4.61 -0.25 31.77
CA VAL A 112 -5.37 -0.36 33.03
C VAL A 112 -4.77 -1.47 33.94
N PRO A 113 -4.16 -1.12 35.10
CA PRO A 113 -3.60 -2.12 36.01
C PRO A 113 -4.71 -2.99 36.65
N GLY A 114 -4.63 -4.32 36.46
CA GLY A 114 -5.34 -5.29 37.31
C GLY A 114 -6.50 -6.08 36.69
N GLN A 115 -6.78 -5.97 35.38
CA GLN A 115 -7.74 -6.86 34.71
C GLN A 115 -7.01 -7.91 33.87
N SER A 116 -7.05 -9.17 34.32
CA SER A 116 -6.68 -10.31 33.50
C SER A 116 -7.71 -10.47 32.38
N VAL A 117 -7.25 -10.57 31.14
CA VAL A 117 -8.07 -10.95 29.99
C VAL A 117 -8.76 -12.28 30.34
N GLY A 118 -10.09 -12.28 30.31
CA GLY A 118 -10.83 -13.53 30.22
C GLY A 118 -10.45 -14.19 28.90
N ASP A 119 -9.55 -15.16 28.99
CA ASP A 119 -9.32 -16.16 27.95
C ASP A 119 -10.68 -16.83 27.64
N ASP A 120 -10.91 -17.27 26.40
CA ASP A 120 -12.09 -18.04 25.96
C ASP A 120 -13.31 -17.28 25.41
N SER A 121 -13.12 -16.40 24.42
CA SER A 121 -14.14 -16.24 23.37
C SER A 121 -13.58 -16.74 22.03
N PRO A 122 -13.90 -17.98 21.60
CA PRO A 122 -13.44 -18.53 20.32
C PRO A 122 -13.94 -17.73 19.11
N ASP A 123 -15.02 -16.95 19.29
CA ASP A 123 -15.57 -16.06 18.25
C ASP A 123 -14.66 -14.87 17.94
N THR A 124 -13.74 -14.50 18.83
CA THR A 124 -12.81 -13.37 18.65
C THR A 124 -11.51 -13.79 17.97
N ASP A 125 -11.33 -15.08 17.70
CA ASP A 125 -10.11 -15.60 17.08
C ASP A 125 -10.21 -15.55 15.54
N GLY A 126 -9.59 -14.52 14.96
CA GLY A 126 -9.43 -14.44 13.50
C GLY A 126 -8.72 -15.64 12.86
N SER A 127 -8.07 -16.53 13.64
CA SER A 127 -7.47 -17.76 13.15
C SER A 127 -8.48 -18.72 12.50
N VAL A 128 -9.72 -18.77 13.01
CA VAL A 128 -10.78 -19.63 12.44
C VAL A 128 -11.12 -19.19 11.03
N HIS A 129 -11.28 -17.87 10.84
CA HIS A 129 -11.54 -17.29 9.53
C HIS A 129 -10.33 -17.42 8.59
N TYR A 130 -9.11 -17.25 9.10
CA TYR A 130 -7.88 -17.48 8.34
C TYR A 130 -7.77 -18.93 7.86
N GLY A 131 -8.01 -19.90 8.74
CA GLY A 131 -8.02 -21.32 8.41
C GLY A 131 -9.07 -21.67 7.36
N ARG A 132 -10.28 -21.09 7.47
CA ARG A 132 -11.34 -21.21 6.46
C ARG A 132 -10.91 -20.63 5.11
N ALA A 133 -10.26 -19.47 5.10
CA ALA A 133 -9.73 -18.87 3.88
C ALA A 133 -8.66 -19.74 3.23
N LEU A 134 -7.75 -20.31 4.01
CA LEU A 134 -6.69 -21.20 3.54
C LEU A 134 -7.26 -22.49 2.92
N ALA A 135 -8.29 -23.06 3.54
CA ALA A 135 -9.00 -24.22 2.99
C ALA A 135 -9.66 -23.88 1.64
N GLY A 136 -10.34 -22.73 1.55
CA GLY A 136 -10.95 -22.24 0.31
C GLY A 136 -9.93 -21.94 -0.80
N LEU A 137 -8.79 -21.34 -0.44
CA LEU A 137 -7.68 -21.11 -1.35
C LEU A 137 -7.11 -22.42 -1.89
N ARG A 138 -6.88 -23.41 -1.02
CA ARG A 138 -6.40 -24.74 -1.44
C ARG A 138 -7.36 -25.39 -2.44
N GLU A 139 -8.66 -25.28 -2.23
CA GLU A 139 -9.67 -25.80 -3.16
C GLU A 139 -9.66 -25.04 -4.50
N ALA A 140 -9.60 -23.71 -4.45
CA ALA A 140 -9.52 -22.86 -5.63
C ALA A 140 -8.28 -23.15 -6.51
N LEU A 141 -7.18 -23.58 -5.90
CA LEU A 141 -5.94 -23.89 -6.60
C LEU A 141 -5.96 -25.23 -7.35
N LYS A 142 -6.85 -26.18 -6.98
CA LYS A 142 -6.95 -27.51 -7.62
C LYS A 142 -7.41 -27.47 -9.08
N GLN A 143 -8.10 -26.41 -9.50
CA GLN A 143 -8.58 -26.26 -10.86
C GLN A 143 -7.44 -25.80 -11.77
N ASP A 144 -7.11 -26.55 -12.82
CA ASP A 144 -6.02 -26.19 -13.74
C ASP A 144 -6.35 -24.93 -14.55
N VAL A 145 -7.55 -24.87 -15.13
CA VAL A 145 -8.04 -23.70 -15.88
C VAL A 145 -8.86 -22.83 -14.94
N LYS A 146 -8.44 -21.56 -14.80
CA LYS A 146 -9.07 -20.59 -13.90
C LYS A 146 -9.58 -19.40 -14.72
N SER A 147 -10.80 -18.96 -14.46
CA SER A 147 -11.31 -17.71 -15.06
C SER A 147 -10.59 -16.49 -14.48
N PRO A 148 -10.58 -15.34 -15.18
CA PRO A 148 -9.99 -14.10 -14.67
C PRO A 148 -10.56 -13.67 -13.31
N GLN A 149 -11.86 -13.86 -13.10
CA GLN A 149 -12.53 -13.55 -11.82
C GLN A 149 -12.08 -14.50 -10.70
N LYS A 150 -11.83 -15.78 -11.03
CA LYS A 150 -11.30 -16.74 -10.06
C LYS A 150 -9.85 -16.41 -9.70
N ILE A 151 -9.03 -16.04 -10.69
CA ILE A 151 -7.66 -15.56 -10.49
C ILE A 151 -7.67 -14.32 -9.58
N GLU A 152 -8.59 -13.38 -9.82
CA GLU A 152 -8.78 -12.21 -8.96
C GLU A 152 -9.08 -12.59 -7.51
N GLY A 153 -10.05 -13.49 -7.28
CA GLY A 153 -10.34 -13.98 -5.94
C GLY A 153 -9.12 -14.61 -5.25
N ILE A 154 -8.38 -15.46 -5.97
CA ILE A 154 -7.16 -16.11 -5.45
C ILE A 154 -6.10 -15.06 -5.09
N PHE A 155 -5.86 -14.10 -5.98
CA PHE A 155 -4.83 -13.09 -5.78
C PHE A 155 -5.14 -12.16 -4.61
N ILE A 156 -6.40 -11.70 -4.49
CA ILE A 156 -6.84 -10.90 -3.33
C ILE A 156 -6.65 -11.68 -2.04
N THR A 157 -7.00 -12.98 -2.04
CA THR A 157 -6.84 -13.84 -0.86
C THR A 157 -5.37 -13.94 -0.44
N LEU A 158 -4.46 -14.20 -1.40
CA LEU A 158 -3.02 -14.26 -1.13
C LEU A 158 -2.48 -12.92 -0.61
N TRP A 159 -2.89 -11.80 -1.21
CA TRP A 159 -2.48 -10.47 -0.75
C TRP A 159 -2.95 -10.19 0.69
N LEU A 160 -4.22 -10.51 1.00
CA LEU A 160 -4.76 -10.35 2.36
C LEU A 160 -4.05 -11.28 3.36
N MET A 161 -3.62 -12.47 2.95
CA MET A 161 -2.82 -13.36 3.80
C MET A 161 -1.43 -12.78 4.07
N ILE A 162 -0.77 -12.20 3.06
CA ILE A 162 0.51 -11.50 3.23
C ILE A 162 0.35 -10.35 4.23
N ASP A 163 -0.66 -9.50 4.06
CA ASP A 163 -0.95 -8.41 5.00
C ASP A 163 -1.29 -8.92 6.42
N TYR A 164 -2.10 -9.97 6.53
CA TYR A 164 -2.45 -10.58 7.81
C TYR A 164 -1.21 -11.06 8.55
N GLU A 165 -0.35 -11.83 7.87
CA GLU A 165 0.90 -12.31 8.46
C GLU A 165 1.86 -11.16 8.78
N ASN A 166 1.88 -10.12 7.96
CA ASN A 166 2.66 -8.92 8.22
C ASN A 166 2.24 -8.20 9.50
N ARG A 167 0.94 -8.14 9.81
CA ARG A 167 0.43 -7.42 10.98
C ARG A 167 0.35 -8.29 12.23
N PHE A 168 -0.02 -9.55 12.09
CA PHE A 168 -0.38 -10.43 13.21
C PHE A 168 0.46 -11.72 13.29
N GLY A 169 1.14 -12.10 12.21
CA GLY A 169 1.88 -13.36 12.10
C GLY A 169 3.07 -13.46 13.03
N SER A 170 3.60 -14.68 13.21
CA SER A 170 4.72 -14.95 14.11
C SER A 170 6.10 -14.76 13.47
N GLY A 171 6.19 -14.60 12.15
CA GLY A 171 7.47 -14.37 11.47
C GLY A 171 7.41 -14.42 9.94
N ALA A 172 8.59 -14.33 9.33
CA ALA A 172 8.78 -14.22 7.88
C ALA A 172 8.41 -15.50 7.09
N SER A 173 8.38 -16.68 7.74
CA SER A 173 8.14 -17.96 7.07
C SER A 173 6.74 -18.08 6.46
N ALA A 174 5.71 -17.61 7.16
CA ALA A 174 4.33 -17.65 6.67
C ALA A 174 4.13 -16.69 5.49
N ILE A 175 4.69 -15.48 5.58
CA ILE A 175 4.72 -14.51 4.47
C ILE A 175 5.39 -15.13 3.23
N ASN A 176 6.55 -15.78 3.39
CA ASN A 176 7.30 -16.44 2.32
C ASN A 176 6.47 -17.49 1.56
N ILE A 177 5.62 -18.25 2.26
CA ILE A 177 4.76 -19.26 1.63
C ILE A 177 3.77 -18.59 0.68
N HIS A 178 3.15 -17.49 1.12
CA HIS A 178 2.18 -16.76 0.31
C HIS A 178 2.84 -16.02 -0.85
N ILE A 179 4.06 -15.50 -0.67
CA ILE A 179 4.87 -14.91 -1.75
C ILE A 179 5.13 -15.92 -2.86
N ARG A 180 5.55 -17.14 -2.52
CA ARG A 180 5.74 -18.21 -3.53
C ARG A 180 4.43 -18.55 -4.25
N GLY A 181 3.31 -18.47 -3.55
CA GLY A 181 1.98 -18.57 -4.16
C GLY A 181 1.73 -17.47 -5.19
N VAL A 182 2.06 -16.21 -4.86
CA VAL A 182 1.99 -15.06 -5.76
C VAL A 182 2.91 -15.24 -6.97
N GLU A 183 4.17 -15.65 -6.77
CA GLU A 183 5.13 -15.93 -7.85
C GLU A 183 4.61 -16.99 -8.81
N SER A 184 4.10 -18.11 -8.27
CA SER A 184 3.54 -19.17 -9.09
C SER A 184 2.33 -18.68 -9.90
N LEU A 185 1.42 -17.92 -9.28
CA LEU A 185 0.27 -17.35 -10.00
C LEU A 185 0.71 -16.33 -11.06
N LEU A 186 1.75 -15.54 -10.74
CA LEU A 186 2.29 -14.53 -11.62
C LEU A 186 2.80 -15.12 -12.93
N HIS A 187 3.67 -16.13 -12.84
CA HIS A 187 4.30 -16.76 -13.99
C HIS A 187 3.31 -17.60 -14.80
N ASN A 188 2.44 -18.36 -14.13
CA ASN A 188 1.58 -19.36 -14.80
C ASN A 188 0.28 -18.76 -15.35
N HIS A 189 -0.23 -17.69 -14.76
CA HIS A 189 -1.57 -17.18 -15.08
C HIS A 189 -1.60 -15.68 -15.39
N ILE A 190 -0.98 -14.83 -14.57
CA ILE A 190 -1.15 -13.37 -14.70
C ILE A 190 -0.36 -12.83 -15.91
N VAL A 191 0.94 -13.11 -15.99
CA VAL A 191 1.81 -12.61 -17.05
C VAL A 191 1.34 -13.08 -18.44
N PRO A 192 1.01 -14.37 -18.67
CA PRO A 192 0.48 -14.82 -19.96
C PRO A 192 -0.79 -14.09 -20.41
N LEU A 193 -1.71 -13.81 -19.46
CA LEU A 193 -2.98 -13.13 -19.74
C LEU A 193 -2.80 -11.62 -19.97
N LEU A 194 -1.81 -10.98 -19.32
CA LEU A 194 -1.54 -9.55 -19.50
C LEU A 194 -0.68 -9.23 -20.75
N LYS A 195 -0.01 -10.23 -21.34
CA LYS A 195 0.96 -10.13 -22.46
C LYS A 195 0.35 -9.83 -23.84
N HIS A 196 -0.83 -10.37 -24.16
CA HIS A 196 -1.21 -10.67 -25.56
C HIS A 196 -1.61 -9.48 -26.46
N GLN A 197 -1.38 -8.23 -26.05
CA GLN A 197 -1.88 -7.06 -26.78
C GLN A 197 -0.81 -6.08 -27.29
N ALA A 198 0.42 -6.07 -26.73
CA ALA A 198 1.50 -5.25 -27.30
C ALA A 198 1.82 -5.65 -28.76
N ALA A 199 1.65 -6.93 -29.09
CA ALA A 199 1.85 -7.46 -30.44
C ALA A 199 0.65 -7.26 -31.38
N SER A 200 -0.55 -6.91 -30.87
CA SER A 200 -1.72 -6.65 -31.72
C SER A 200 -1.90 -5.18 -32.06
N ALA A 201 -1.44 -4.25 -31.21
CA ALA A 201 -1.44 -2.82 -31.51
C ALA A 201 -0.49 -2.48 -32.67
N SER A 202 0.71 -3.06 -32.67
CA SER A 202 1.69 -2.86 -33.77
C SER A 202 1.22 -3.44 -35.11
N ARG A 203 0.33 -4.45 -35.10
CA ARG A 203 -0.19 -5.07 -36.32
C ARG A 203 -1.32 -4.25 -36.97
N ILE A 204 -2.02 -3.41 -36.20
CA ILE A 204 -3.06 -2.49 -36.71
C ILE A 204 -2.42 -1.24 -37.31
N GLU A 205 -1.34 -0.72 -36.70
CA GLU A 205 -0.56 0.38 -37.30
C GLU A 205 0.11 -0.04 -38.61
N ALA A 206 0.63 -1.27 -38.69
CA ALA A 206 1.18 -1.82 -39.94
C ALA A 206 0.12 -2.03 -41.03
N SER A 207 -1.15 -2.32 -40.68
CA SER A 207 -2.22 -2.46 -41.68
C SER A 207 -2.84 -1.14 -42.13
N LEU A 208 -2.71 -0.07 -41.34
CA LEU A 208 -3.18 1.27 -41.68
C LEU A 208 -2.15 2.07 -42.51
N ALA A 209 -0.88 1.65 -42.51
CA ALA A 209 0.17 2.26 -43.31
C ALA A 209 0.14 1.84 -44.80
N ASP A 210 -0.68 0.85 -45.19
CA ASP A 210 -0.71 0.30 -46.56
C ASP A 210 -1.93 0.74 -47.40
N SER A 211 -2.73 1.70 -46.91
CA SER A 211 -3.83 2.30 -47.69
C SER A 211 -3.52 3.74 -48.06
N SER A 212 -2.83 3.93 -49.19
CA SER A 212 -2.66 5.26 -49.81
C SER A 212 -4.01 5.86 -50.25
N PRO A 213 -4.22 7.19 -50.11
CA PRO A 213 -5.51 7.82 -50.37
C PRO A 213 -5.63 8.32 -51.81
N LYS A 214 -6.72 7.98 -52.50
CA LYS A 214 -7.18 8.74 -53.68
C LYS A 214 -8.40 9.57 -53.31
N SER A 215 -8.27 10.86 -53.60
CA SER A 215 -9.18 11.97 -53.29
C SER A 215 -10.42 11.99 -54.19
N SER A 216 -11.59 12.27 -53.63
CA SER A 216 -12.59 13.21 -54.18
C SER A 216 -13.68 13.56 -53.14
N TYR A 217 -13.94 14.86 -52.98
CA TYR A 217 -15.00 15.46 -52.13
C TYR A 217 -16.35 15.59 -52.90
N PRO A 218 -17.41 16.23 -52.37
CA PRO A 218 -18.33 15.76 -51.31
C PRO A 218 -19.81 15.87 -51.78
N SER A 219 -20.79 15.25 -51.09
CA SER A 219 -22.15 15.83 -50.83
C SER A 219 -23.19 14.85 -50.28
N GLN A 220 -23.89 15.35 -49.25
CA GLN A 220 -25.33 15.23 -48.95
C GLN A 220 -25.97 13.92 -48.44
N ALA A 221 -26.63 14.11 -47.29
CA ALA A 221 -28.00 13.69 -46.95
C ALA A 221 -28.27 12.28 -46.39
N PHE A 222 -28.60 12.30 -45.09
CA PHE A 222 -29.82 11.77 -44.46
C PHE A 222 -30.07 10.24 -44.31
N LEU A 223 -30.41 9.94 -43.04
CA LEU A 223 -31.31 8.91 -42.49
C LEU A 223 -30.77 7.52 -42.09
N ASN A 224 -30.97 7.27 -40.80
CA ASN A 224 -31.42 6.04 -40.16
C ASN A 224 -30.52 4.80 -40.24
N ALA A 225 -29.85 4.50 -39.13
CA ALA A 225 -29.58 3.12 -38.74
C ALA A 225 -30.04 2.91 -37.30
N SER A 226 -31.11 2.14 -37.19
CA SER A 226 -31.75 1.67 -35.98
C SER A 226 -30.78 0.93 -35.07
N SER A 227 -31.11 1.02 -33.78
CA SER A 227 -30.78 0.08 -32.71
C SER A 227 -30.51 -1.35 -33.21
N ALA A 228 -29.24 -1.71 -33.29
CA ALA A 228 -28.79 -3.08 -33.19
C ALA A 228 -27.71 -3.10 -32.12
N SER A 229 -28.03 -3.77 -31.02
CA SER A 229 -27.11 -4.10 -29.94
C SER A 229 -25.80 -4.65 -30.52
N LEU A 230 -24.74 -3.85 -30.51
CA LEU A 230 -23.40 -4.39 -30.49
C LEU A 230 -23.24 -5.03 -29.11
N ALA A 231 -23.63 -6.30 -29.00
CA ALA A 231 -23.02 -7.18 -28.02
C ALA A 231 -21.52 -7.12 -28.29
N SER A 232 -20.81 -6.34 -27.49
CA SER A 232 -19.36 -6.26 -27.52
C SER A 232 -18.85 -7.68 -27.27
N SER A 233 -18.26 -8.29 -28.29
CA SER A 233 -17.49 -9.51 -28.16
C SER A 233 -16.22 -9.20 -27.34
N SER A 234 -16.38 -9.05 -26.03
CA SER A 234 -15.27 -8.91 -25.10
C SER A 234 -14.44 -10.19 -25.18
N ARG A 235 -13.24 -10.10 -25.76
CA ARG A 235 -12.30 -11.21 -25.78
C ARG A 235 -11.97 -11.60 -24.32
N PRO A 236 -11.89 -12.89 -23.97
CA PRO A 236 -11.56 -13.37 -22.61
C PRO A 236 -10.24 -12.84 -22.01
N LEU A 237 -9.41 -12.18 -22.82
CA LEU A 237 -8.06 -11.72 -22.49
C LEU A 237 -7.99 -10.29 -21.94
N ASP A 238 -8.96 -9.42 -22.28
CA ASP A 238 -9.04 -8.06 -21.72
C ASP A 238 -9.63 -8.07 -20.30
N GLU A 239 -10.21 -9.20 -19.88
CA GLU A 239 -10.90 -9.33 -18.59
C GLU A 239 -9.98 -9.12 -17.39
N LEU A 240 -8.76 -9.67 -17.37
CA LEU A 240 -7.86 -9.54 -16.21
C LEU A 240 -7.36 -8.10 -16.02
N ARG A 241 -7.18 -7.34 -17.10
CA ARG A 241 -6.83 -5.91 -17.06
C ARG A 241 -7.96 -5.04 -16.50
N CYS A 242 -9.17 -5.56 -16.50
CA CYS A 242 -10.37 -4.94 -15.92
C CYS A 242 -10.69 -5.46 -14.52
N THR A 243 -9.82 -6.29 -13.92
CA THR A 243 -9.90 -6.69 -12.50
C THR A 243 -9.02 -5.79 -11.63
N SER A 244 -9.11 -6.00 -10.31
CA SER A 244 -8.23 -5.39 -9.30
C SER A 244 -6.84 -6.03 -9.21
N VAL A 245 -6.57 -7.13 -9.93
CA VAL A 245 -5.28 -7.86 -9.87
C VAL A 245 -4.07 -6.98 -10.15
N PRO A 246 -4.02 -6.15 -11.20
CA PRO A 246 -2.84 -5.32 -11.45
C PRO A 246 -2.55 -4.38 -10.28
N LEU A 247 -3.60 -3.79 -9.70
CA LEU A 247 -3.47 -2.89 -8.56
C LEU A 247 -2.94 -3.60 -7.32
N PHE A 248 -3.48 -4.77 -6.97
CA PHE A 248 -2.94 -5.57 -5.86
C PHE A 248 -1.51 -6.03 -6.14
N LEU A 249 -1.18 -6.41 -7.37
CA LEU A 249 0.18 -6.81 -7.75
C LEU A 249 1.17 -5.65 -7.57
N LEU A 250 0.80 -4.44 -7.97
CA LEU A 250 1.62 -3.25 -7.73
C LEU A 250 1.82 -3.00 -6.23
N TRP A 251 0.78 -3.16 -5.41
CA TRP A 251 0.89 -3.03 -3.95
C TRP A 251 1.78 -4.12 -3.33
N THR A 252 1.73 -5.34 -3.86
CA THR A 252 2.65 -6.42 -3.48
C THR A 252 4.11 -6.00 -3.69
N LEU A 253 4.45 -5.35 -4.81
CA LEU A 253 5.82 -4.88 -5.06
C LEU A 253 6.27 -3.83 -4.03
N TYR A 254 5.39 -2.90 -3.66
CA TYR A 254 5.72 -1.87 -2.67
C TYR A 254 5.94 -2.44 -1.27
N PHE A 255 5.20 -3.49 -0.93
CA PHE A 255 5.33 -4.17 0.35
C PHE A 255 6.75 -4.73 0.56
N PHE A 256 7.43 -5.20 -0.50
CA PHE A 256 8.75 -5.84 -0.40
C PHE A 256 9.95 -4.89 -0.53
N THR A 257 9.73 -3.68 -1.02
CA THR A 257 10.81 -2.75 -1.36
C THR A 257 11.71 -2.37 -0.16
N PRO A 258 11.19 -2.13 1.06
CA PRO A 258 12.00 -1.74 2.21
C PRO A 258 12.30 -2.89 3.20
N GLY A 259 11.62 -4.03 3.08
CA GLY A 259 11.72 -5.14 4.04
C GLY A 259 12.92 -6.07 3.83
N ALA A 260 13.46 -6.15 2.61
CA ALA A 260 14.40 -7.20 2.23
C ALA A 260 15.74 -7.20 3.02
N LEU A 261 16.10 -6.09 3.67
CA LEU A 261 17.29 -6.04 4.54
C LEU A 261 17.00 -6.43 6.00
N PHE A 262 15.75 -6.32 6.47
CA PHE A 262 15.39 -6.59 7.86
C PHE A 262 14.79 -7.98 8.07
N PHE A 263 14.32 -8.67 7.04
CA PHE A 263 13.75 -10.02 7.18
C PHE A 263 14.78 -11.15 6.95
N GLY A 264 16.02 -10.99 7.42
CA GLY A 264 17.07 -12.02 7.37
C GLY A 264 17.40 -12.57 5.96
N SER A 265 18.36 -13.49 5.90
CA SER A 265 18.83 -14.07 4.62
C SER A 265 17.76 -14.87 3.86
N GLY A 266 16.65 -15.25 4.50
CA GLY A 266 15.62 -16.13 3.92
C GLY A 266 14.55 -15.40 3.08
N MET A 267 14.14 -14.20 3.47
CA MET A 267 13.16 -13.36 2.73
C MET A 267 13.85 -12.60 1.59
N SER A 268 15.11 -12.20 1.81
CA SER A 268 15.92 -11.40 0.89
C SER A 268 16.07 -11.97 -0.53
N ARG A 269 15.98 -13.30 -0.72
CA ARG A 269 16.15 -13.92 -2.06
C ARG A 269 14.87 -13.89 -2.92
N LEU A 270 13.69 -14.07 -2.32
CA LEU A 270 12.41 -14.16 -3.07
C LEU A 270 11.89 -12.77 -3.48
N ASP A 271 12.03 -11.77 -2.59
CA ASP A 271 11.62 -10.39 -2.85
C ASP A 271 12.32 -9.76 -4.05
N THR A 272 13.61 -10.10 -4.24
CA THR A 272 14.41 -9.63 -5.37
C THR A 272 13.91 -10.22 -6.68
N ASP A 273 13.56 -11.50 -6.73
CA ASP A 273 13.23 -12.19 -7.98
C ASP A 273 11.94 -11.63 -8.64
N ILE A 274 10.92 -11.24 -7.85
CA ILE A 274 9.67 -10.66 -8.39
C ILE A 274 9.89 -9.25 -8.96
N LEU A 275 10.51 -8.36 -8.21
CA LEU A 275 10.77 -6.99 -8.68
C LEU A 275 11.79 -6.99 -9.81
N GLN A 276 12.81 -7.84 -9.73
CA GLN A 276 13.79 -8.04 -10.78
C GLN A 276 13.14 -8.56 -12.06
N PHE A 277 12.14 -9.45 -11.98
CA PHE A 277 11.34 -9.87 -13.13
C PHE A 277 10.71 -8.68 -13.87
N PHE A 278 10.20 -7.68 -13.15
CA PHE A 278 9.58 -6.48 -13.75
C PHE A 278 10.59 -5.42 -14.22
N LEU A 279 11.79 -5.42 -13.65
CA LEU A 279 12.84 -4.44 -13.97
C LEU A 279 13.77 -4.91 -15.09
N ARG A 280 13.96 -6.22 -15.28
CA ARG A 280 14.76 -6.78 -16.39
C ARG A 280 14.00 -6.64 -17.71
N SER A 281 14.19 -5.52 -18.40
CA SER A 281 13.86 -5.39 -19.82
C SER A 281 15.11 -5.72 -20.62
N GLU A 282 15.36 -6.99 -20.92
CA GLU A 282 16.44 -7.36 -21.84
C GLU A 282 16.07 -6.88 -23.25
N PRO A 283 16.99 -6.20 -23.99
CA PRO A 283 16.72 -5.69 -25.33
C PRO A 283 16.38 -6.82 -26.33
N ASP A 284 16.91 -8.02 -26.12
CA ASP A 284 16.69 -9.19 -26.98
C ASP A 284 15.51 -10.07 -26.53
N ASN A 285 14.92 -9.82 -25.35
CA ASN A 285 13.75 -10.53 -24.83
C ASN A 285 12.97 -9.63 -23.86
N PRO A 286 12.15 -8.67 -24.37
CA PRO A 286 11.42 -7.76 -23.52
C PRO A 286 10.52 -8.52 -22.54
N ALA A 287 10.62 -8.18 -21.24
CA ALA A 287 9.79 -8.78 -20.21
C ALA A 287 8.30 -8.73 -20.63
N PRO A 288 7.53 -9.82 -20.45
CA PRO A 288 6.18 -9.89 -21.01
C PRO A 288 5.18 -8.89 -20.41
N LEU A 289 5.52 -8.28 -19.27
CA LEU A 289 4.85 -7.14 -18.64
C LEU A 289 5.92 -6.27 -17.95
N SER A 290 6.18 -5.06 -18.45
CA SER A 290 7.19 -4.17 -17.86
C SER A 290 6.63 -3.43 -16.62
N LEU A 291 7.51 -2.98 -15.73
CA LEU A 291 7.08 -2.19 -14.56
C LEU A 291 6.30 -0.90 -14.91
N PRO A 292 6.70 -0.10 -15.92
CA PRO A 292 5.92 1.06 -16.34
C PRO A 292 4.53 0.70 -16.84
N GLU A 293 4.41 -0.41 -17.59
CA GLU A 293 3.10 -0.89 -18.05
C GLU A 293 2.24 -1.36 -16.88
N LEU A 294 2.80 -2.13 -15.93
CA LEU A 294 2.12 -2.53 -14.70
C LEU A 294 1.62 -1.32 -13.91
N TYR A 295 2.46 -0.30 -13.73
CA TYR A 295 2.08 0.94 -13.04
C TYR A 295 0.90 1.61 -13.77
N ARG A 296 1.02 1.78 -15.09
CA ARG A 296 -0.01 2.40 -15.93
C ARG A 296 -1.35 1.68 -15.84
N ILE A 297 -1.39 0.35 -16.03
CA ILE A 297 -2.64 -0.41 -15.95
C ILE A 297 -3.22 -0.39 -14.54
N SER A 298 -2.37 -0.42 -13.50
CA SER A 298 -2.81 -0.37 -12.09
C SER A 298 -3.47 0.95 -11.71
N ARG A 299 -2.98 2.07 -12.25
CA ARG A 299 -3.61 3.39 -12.07
C ARG A 299 -4.96 3.49 -12.77
N GLN A 300 -5.14 2.76 -13.86
CA GLN A 300 -6.40 2.68 -14.60
C GLN A 300 -7.37 1.63 -14.04
N SER A 301 -6.91 0.72 -13.17
CA SER A 301 -7.73 -0.37 -12.65
C SER A 301 -9.04 0.09 -11.98
N PRO A 302 -9.08 1.12 -11.10
CA PRO A 302 -10.31 1.50 -10.42
C PRO A 302 -11.48 1.81 -11.35
N SER A 303 -11.27 2.64 -12.38
CA SER A 303 -12.33 2.94 -13.34
C SER A 303 -12.74 1.73 -14.17
N ARG A 304 -11.84 0.78 -14.42
CA ARG A 304 -12.14 -0.44 -15.18
C ARG A 304 -12.95 -1.45 -14.37
N PHE A 305 -12.58 -1.70 -13.12
CA PHE A 305 -13.26 -2.72 -12.32
C PHE A 305 -14.56 -2.22 -11.68
N TRP A 306 -14.70 -0.90 -11.44
CA TRP A 306 -15.98 -0.31 -11.05
C TRP A 306 -16.89 -0.03 -12.25
N GLY A 307 -16.33 0.18 -13.45
CA GLY A 307 -17.09 0.44 -14.67
C GLY A 307 -17.96 1.69 -14.55
N ASP A 308 -19.19 1.61 -15.06
CA ASP A 308 -20.14 2.74 -15.12
C ASP A 308 -20.58 3.25 -13.74
N GLU A 309 -20.42 2.45 -12.68
CA GLU A 309 -20.72 2.88 -11.31
C GLU A 309 -19.64 3.81 -10.74
N TYR A 310 -18.48 3.93 -11.40
CA TYR A 310 -17.37 4.74 -10.92
C TYR A 310 -17.60 6.24 -11.19
N PRO A 311 -17.89 7.05 -10.18
CA PRO A 311 -18.34 8.43 -10.41
C PRO A 311 -17.20 9.30 -10.92
N VAL A 312 -17.55 10.34 -11.67
CA VAL A 312 -16.61 11.34 -12.18
C VAL A 312 -15.79 11.98 -11.06
N SER A 313 -16.38 12.20 -9.88
CA SER A 313 -15.65 12.72 -8.71
C SER A 313 -14.52 11.78 -8.25
N ALA A 314 -14.72 10.47 -8.29
CA ALA A 314 -13.68 9.49 -7.95
C ALA A 314 -12.59 9.40 -9.04
N GLN A 315 -12.95 9.62 -10.30
CA GLN A 315 -11.99 9.71 -11.41
C GLN A 315 -11.13 10.99 -11.31
N LEU A 316 -11.75 12.12 -10.96
CA LEU A 316 -11.04 13.37 -10.69
C LEU A 316 -10.08 13.22 -9.50
N ASP A 317 -10.50 12.57 -8.41
CA ASP A 317 -9.59 12.23 -7.30
C ASP A 317 -8.38 11.43 -7.80
N ASP A 318 -8.55 10.43 -8.66
CA ASP A 318 -7.42 9.67 -9.19
C ASP A 318 -6.45 10.53 -10.01
N GLN A 319 -6.96 11.49 -10.78
CA GLN A 319 -6.15 12.43 -11.55
C GLN A 319 -5.37 13.40 -10.65
N GLU A 320 -6.03 13.97 -9.64
CA GLU A 320 -5.41 14.91 -8.71
C GLU A 320 -4.32 14.25 -7.85
N ASN A 321 -4.48 12.97 -7.52
CA ASN A 321 -3.51 12.20 -6.74
C ASN A 321 -2.35 11.64 -7.58
N LEU A 322 -2.43 11.68 -8.92
CA LEU A 322 -1.46 11.06 -9.81
C LEU A 322 -0.01 11.53 -9.59
N PRO A 323 0.29 12.83 -9.37
CA PRO A 323 1.67 13.28 -9.14
C PRO A 323 2.28 12.66 -7.88
N GLY A 324 1.58 12.69 -6.75
CA GLY A 324 2.07 12.10 -5.50
C GLY A 324 2.17 10.57 -5.57
N LEU A 325 1.22 9.91 -6.25
CA LEU A 325 1.30 8.46 -6.50
C LEU A 325 2.51 8.09 -7.38
N THR A 326 2.86 8.94 -8.34
CA THR A 326 4.00 8.72 -9.24
C THR A 326 5.33 8.93 -8.51
N LEU A 327 5.42 9.98 -7.68
CA LEU A 327 6.57 10.19 -6.78
C LEU A 327 6.75 8.98 -5.86
N TYR A 328 5.67 8.48 -5.26
CA TYR A 328 5.71 7.30 -4.40
C TYR A 328 6.20 6.05 -5.14
N HIS A 329 5.65 5.78 -6.33
CA HIS A 329 6.05 4.66 -7.16
C HIS A 329 7.55 4.71 -7.47
N ARG A 330 8.03 5.84 -8.01
CA ARG A 330 9.43 6.00 -8.39
C ARG A 330 10.36 5.95 -7.18
N SER A 331 9.92 6.46 -6.03
CA SER A 331 10.67 6.34 -4.77
C SER A 331 10.86 4.89 -4.35
N HIS A 332 9.85 4.03 -4.51
CA HIS A 332 9.97 2.59 -4.26
C HIS A 332 10.92 1.93 -5.27
N VAL A 333 10.83 2.28 -6.56
CA VAL A 333 11.76 1.77 -7.57
C VAL A 333 13.21 2.09 -7.21
N VAL A 334 13.48 3.31 -6.73
CA VAL A 334 14.82 3.70 -6.27
C VAL A 334 15.23 2.95 -5.00
N GLN A 335 14.33 2.77 -4.02
CA GLN A 335 14.63 1.96 -2.82
C GLN A 335 14.99 0.52 -3.18
N PHE A 336 14.32 -0.10 -4.15
CA PHE A 336 14.67 -1.42 -4.64
C PHE A 336 16.09 -1.44 -5.23
N LYS A 337 16.41 -0.48 -6.10
CA LYS A 337 17.74 -0.32 -6.71
C LYS A 337 18.84 -0.16 -5.67
N ILE A 338 18.59 0.64 -4.62
CA ILE A 338 19.48 0.80 -3.46
C ILE A 338 19.73 -0.55 -2.78
N THR A 339 18.64 -1.28 -2.50
CA THR A 339 18.70 -2.60 -1.85
C THR A 339 19.54 -3.59 -2.66
N GLU A 340 19.35 -3.67 -3.97
CA GLU A 340 20.10 -4.57 -4.85
C GLU A 340 21.61 -4.25 -4.85
N LEU A 341 21.97 -2.97 -5.03
CA LEU A 341 23.38 -2.56 -4.96
C LEU A 341 23.99 -2.84 -3.59
N CYS A 342 23.26 -2.57 -2.51
CA CYS A 342 23.72 -2.83 -1.15
C CYS A 342 24.00 -4.33 -0.92
N LYS A 343 23.16 -5.23 -1.46
CA LYS A 343 23.37 -6.69 -1.36
C LYS A 343 24.60 -7.16 -2.11
N HIS A 344 24.86 -6.62 -3.30
CA HIS A 344 26.04 -7.00 -4.11
C HIS A 344 27.37 -6.67 -3.41
N ARG A 345 27.41 -5.63 -2.56
CA ARG A 345 28.58 -5.26 -1.74
C ARG A 345 28.89 -6.28 -0.64
N VAL A 346 27.87 -6.92 -0.07
CA VAL A 346 28.02 -7.89 1.02
C VAL A 346 28.46 -9.27 0.50
N ALA A 347 28.40 -9.51 -0.82
CA ALA A 347 28.83 -10.76 -1.42
C ALA A 347 30.37 -10.86 -1.47
N PRO A 348 30.98 -11.99 -1.05
CA PRO A 348 32.42 -12.10 -0.79
C PRO A 348 33.37 -11.97 -2.01
N ASN A 349 32.86 -11.71 -3.24
CA ASN A 349 33.64 -11.71 -4.49
C ASN A 349 33.43 -10.47 -5.40
N SER A 350 32.87 -9.35 -4.92
CA SER A 350 32.63 -8.19 -5.80
C SER A 350 33.85 -7.26 -5.94
N VAL A 351 34.31 -7.03 -7.17
CA VAL A 351 35.31 -6.00 -7.54
C VAL A 351 34.72 -4.61 -7.27
N SER A 352 35.51 -3.71 -6.66
CA SER A 352 35.10 -2.34 -6.37
C SER A 352 34.80 -1.58 -7.66
N THR A 353 33.57 -1.11 -7.81
CA THR A 353 33.22 -0.12 -8.84
C THR A 353 32.80 1.16 -8.12
N GLU A 354 33.69 2.14 -8.05
CA GLU A 354 33.37 3.48 -7.54
C GLU A 354 32.29 4.18 -8.40
N ASP A 355 32.08 3.73 -9.65
CA ASP A 355 30.96 4.13 -10.52
C ASP A 355 29.57 3.64 -10.05
N SER A 356 29.48 2.86 -8.96
CA SER A 356 28.34 1.97 -8.69
C SER A 356 27.04 2.65 -8.25
N TYR A 357 27.07 3.82 -7.59
CA TYR A 357 25.86 4.46 -7.04
C TYR A 357 25.54 5.87 -7.57
N GLN A 358 26.40 6.46 -8.41
CA GLN A 358 26.22 7.83 -8.92
C GLN A 358 24.92 7.98 -9.74
N TRP A 359 24.54 6.95 -10.48
CA TRP A 359 23.29 6.93 -11.23
C TRP A 359 22.05 6.95 -10.31
N ILE A 360 22.13 6.35 -9.11
CA ILE A 360 21.05 6.44 -8.10
C ILE A 360 20.92 7.86 -7.59
N ILE A 361 22.04 8.53 -7.30
CA ILE A 361 22.04 9.94 -6.87
C ILE A 361 21.41 10.82 -7.96
N ASN A 362 21.79 10.61 -9.22
CA ASN A 362 21.22 11.35 -10.36
C ASN A 362 19.71 11.11 -10.48
N GLU A 363 19.23 9.88 -10.26
CA GLU A 363 17.81 9.56 -10.29
C GLU A 363 17.04 10.21 -9.12
N ILE A 364 17.60 10.22 -7.91
CA ILE A 364 17.03 10.90 -6.74
C ILE A 364 16.94 12.42 -6.97
N ASN A 365 17.97 13.01 -7.56
CA ASN A 365 18.01 14.45 -7.87
C ASN A 365 17.05 14.80 -9.01
N ALA A 366 16.95 13.95 -10.04
CA ALA A 366 15.96 14.11 -11.10
C ALA A 366 14.52 14.07 -10.54
N LEU A 367 14.25 13.18 -9.57
CA LEU A 367 12.97 13.15 -8.87
C LEU A 367 12.70 14.42 -8.07
N ALA A 368 13.71 14.99 -7.40
CA ALA A 368 13.55 16.27 -6.70
C ALA A 368 13.10 17.39 -7.65
N LEU A 369 13.72 17.47 -8.82
CA LEU A 369 13.42 18.49 -9.83
C LEU A 369 12.04 18.29 -10.45
N GLU A 370 11.72 17.06 -10.85
CA GLU A 370 10.44 16.74 -11.52
C GLU A 370 9.24 16.91 -10.58
N PHE A 371 9.39 16.57 -9.30
CA PHE A 371 8.32 16.63 -8.31
C PHE A 371 8.48 17.82 -7.34
N ASP A 372 9.23 18.85 -7.70
CA ASP A 372 9.49 20.02 -6.84
C ASP A 372 8.18 20.64 -6.31
N THR A 373 7.16 20.77 -7.16
CA THR A 373 5.86 21.32 -6.75
C THR A 373 5.20 20.47 -5.66
N VAL A 374 5.24 19.13 -5.79
CA VAL A 374 4.69 18.20 -4.79
C VAL A 374 5.45 18.31 -3.47
N LEU A 375 6.79 18.29 -3.54
CA LEU A 375 7.67 18.35 -2.37
C LEU A 375 7.56 19.71 -1.66
N THR A 376 7.49 20.80 -2.40
CA THR A 376 7.31 22.16 -1.88
C THR A 376 5.95 22.33 -1.23
N LEU A 377 4.88 21.77 -1.82
CA LEU A 377 3.54 21.81 -1.24
C LEU A 377 3.46 21.02 0.07
N ALA A 378 4.11 19.86 0.17
CA ALA A 378 4.21 19.11 1.43
C ALA A 378 4.89 19.93 2.54
N LYS A 379 5.95 20.66 2.19
CA LYS A 379 6.71 21.50 3.14
C LYS A 379 5.96 22.74 3.57
N SER A 380 5.31 23.44 2.64
CA SER A 380 4.64 24.73 2.91
C SER A 380 3.28 24.56 3.56
N SER A 381 2.59 23.44 3.32
CA SER A 381 1.27 23.20 3.94
C SER A 381 1.39 23.04 5.46
N PRO A 382 0.53 23.68 6.26
CA PRO A 382 0.53 23.53 7.72
C PRO A 382 -0.11 22.22 8.18
N SER A 383 -1.06 21.67 7.41
CA SER A 383 -1.80 20.46 7.76
C SER A 383 -2.08 19.58 6.54
N CYS A 384 -2.63 18.39 6.81
CA CYS A 384 -3.10 17.42 5.84
C CYS A 384 -4.65 17.33 5.84
N GLU A 385 -5.33 18.41 6.23
CA GLU A 385 -6.78 18.42 6.28
C GLU A 385 -7.39 18.24 4.89
N VAL A 386 -8.38 17.36 4.82
CA VAL A 386 -9.18 17.11 3.62
C VAL A 386 -10.25 18.19 3.60
N THR A 387 -10.40 18.87 2.47
CA THR A 387 -11.57 19.72 2.22
C THR A 387 -12.85 18.91 2.40
N ASP A 388 -13.95 19.53 2.83
CA ASP A 388 -15.25 18.86 3.13
C ASP A 388 -15.79 17.96 1.99
N ASP A 389 -15.19 18.01 0.80
CA ASP A 389 -15.50 17.19 -0.37
C ASP A 389 -14.75 15.84 -0.44
N GLY A 390 -13.97 15.46 0.59
CA GLY A 390 -13.40 14.12 0.70
C GLY A 390 -12.16 13.87 -0.16
N ARG A 391 -11.50 14.92 -0.67
CA ARG A 391 -10.28 14.80 -1.49
C ARG A 391 -9.04 14.51 -0.64
N ARG A 392 -8.41 13.36 -0.90
CA ARG A 392 -7.20 12.87 -0.17
C ARG A 392 -5.86 13.35 -0.74
N VAL A 393 -5.87 14.33 -1.64
CA VAL A 393 -4.68 14.79 -2.38
C VAL A 393 -3.54 15.15 -1.44
N MET A 394 -3.83 15.93 -0.38
CA MET A 394 -2.81 16.30 0.59
C MET A 394 -2.28 15.07 1.34
N GLU A 395 -3.12 14.11 1.73
CA GLU A 395 -2.65 12.84 2.32
C GLU A 395 -1.62 12.18 1.43
N THR A 396 -1.96 12.03 0.15
CA THR A 396 -1.07 11.46 -0.88
C THR A 396 0.24 12.21 -1.01
N ILE A 397 0.20 13.54 -1.04
CA ILE A 397 1.40 14.38 -1.09
C ILE A 397 2.29 14.15 0.14
N TYR A 398 1.70 14.07 1.34
CA TYR A 398 2.46 13.89 2.57
C TYR A 398 3.17 12.53 2.61
N TRP A 399 2.45 11.41 2.48
CA TRP A 399 3.10 10.10 2.59
C TRP A 399 4.00 9.77 1.39
N SER A 400 3.73 10.33 0.19
CA SER A 400 4.67 10.21 -0.94
C SER A 400 5.96 11.01 -0.74
N SER A 401 5.87 12.23 -0.21
CA SER A 401 7.05 13.07 0.10
C SER A 401 7.86 12.48 1.25
N ILE A 402 7.20 11.95 2.28
CA ILE A 402 7.87 11.23 3.37
C ILE A 402 8.60 10.01 2.83
N THR A 403 7.98 9.25 1.93
CA THR A 403 8.62 8.10 1.27
C THR A 403 9.86 8.56 0.49
N TYR A 404 9.77 9.62 -0.30
CA TYR A 404 10.90 10.17 -1.06
C TYR A 404 12.08 10.56 -0.16
N TYR A 405 11.85 11.35 0.89
CA TYR A 405 12.92 11.74 1.81
C TYR A 405 13.48 10.54 2.57
N SER A 406 12.64 9.56 2.89
CA SER A 406 13.08 8.31 3.52
C SER A 406 13.95 7.46 2.58
N THR A 407 13.75 7.53 1.27
CA THR A 407 14.64 6.90 0.28
C THR A 407 16.05 7.49 0.36
N ILE A 408 16.17 8.80 0.57
CA ILE A 408 17.48 9.45 0.78
C ILE A 408 18.10 9.01 2.10
N VAL A 409 17.33 8.94 3.19
CA VAL A 409 17.81 8.41 4.47
C VAL A 409 18.31 6.97 4.31
N TYR A 410 17.53 6.13 3.63
CA TYR A 410 17.87 4.74 3.36
C TYR A 410 19.15 4.60 2.53
N PHE A 411 19.33 5.42 1.48
CA PHE A 411 20.57 5.49 0.71
C PHE A 411 21.78 5.75 1.61
N HIS A 412 21.73 6.81 2.43
CA HIS A 412 22.82 7.15 3.34
C HIS A 412 23.12 6.03 4.34
N LEU A 413 22.10 5.34 4.85
CA LEU A 413 22.28 4.22 5.77
C LEU A 413 22.97 3.02 5.09
N CYS A 414 22.64 2.70 3.84
CA CYS A 414 23.25 1.61 3.10
C CYS A 414 24.71 1.89 2.67
N PHE A 415 25.04 3.16 2.40
CA PHE A 415 26.35 3.55 1.82
C PHE A 415 27.21 4.44 2.73
N ARG A 416 26.92 4.46 4.05
CA ARG A 416 27.56 5.33 5.04
C ARG A 416 29.10 5.27 5.02
N GLU A 417 29.67 4.06 4.95
CA GLU A 417 31.11 3.84 4.97
C GLU A 417 31.77 4.39 3.70
N THR A 418 31.21 4.07 2.54
CA THR A 418 31.73 4.48 1.24
C THR A 418 31.67 6.00 1.04
N LEU A 419 30.59 6.63 1.50
CA LEU A 419 30.46 8.09 1.46
C LEU A 419 31.48 8.81 2.36
N SER A 420 31.93 8.16 3.45
CA SER A 420 32.93 8.73 4.35
C SER A 420 34.32 8.72 3.72
N GLU A 421 34.63 7.68 2.92
CA GLU A 421 35.90 7.53 2.20
C GLU A 421 36.01 8.48 0.99
N SER A 422 34.92 8.72 0.26
CA SER A 422 34.89 9.57 -0.94
C SER A 422 34.86 11.08 -0.65
N SER A 423 34.80 11.51 0.61
CA SER A 423 34.74 12.92 1.04
C SER A 423 35.93 13.78 0.59
N ASN A 424 37.01 13.15 0.11
CA ASN A 424 38.25 13.82 -0.29
C ASN A 424 38.30 14.19 -1.79
N GLU A 425 37.33 13.78 -2.60
CA GLU A 425 37.29 14.08 -4.04
C GLU A 425 36.01 14.84 -4.42
N GLN A 426 36.17 15.96 -5.13
CA GLN A 426 35.06 16.81 -5.60
C GLN A 426 34.17 16.05 -6.61
N SER A 427 33.07 15.47 -6.14
CA SER A 427 31.95 15.03 -6.99
C SER A 427 30.88 16.11 -7.06
N ASP A 428 30.52 16.51 -8.28
CA ASP A 428 29.56 17.60 -8.61
C ASP A 428 28.08 17.26 -8.34
N ALA A 429 27.75 16.01 -8.05
CA ALA A 429 26.37 15.58 -7.85
C ALA A 429 26.08 15.33 -6.36
N GLN A 430 25.85 16.41 -5.61
CA GLN A 430 25.56 16.32 -4.19
C GLN A 430 24.11 15.84 -3.96
N ILE A 431 23.94 14.68 -3.31
CA ILE A 431 22.65 14.25 -2.75
C ILE A 431 22.29 15.09 -1.53
N LEU A 432 21.00 15.27 -1.25
CA LEU A 432 20.54 15.96 -0.04
C LEU A 432 21.22 15.35 1.21
N PRO A 433 21.86 16.18 2.08
CA PRO A 433 22.52 15.69 3.29
C PRO A 433 21.58 14.90 4.21
N LEU A 434 22.13 13.88 4.89
CA LEU A 434 21.36 12.98 5.75
C LEU A 434 20.54 13.72 6.81
N ASN A 435 21.14 14.68 7.51
CA ASN A 435 20.46 15.48 8.53
C ASN A 435 19.25 16.24 7.98
N ASN A 436 19.38 16.80 6.77
CA ASN A 436 18.29 17.49 6.10
C ASN A 436 17.19 16.51 5.70
N ALA A 437 17.53 15.35 5.13
CA ALA A 437 16.57 14.31 4.77
C ALA A 437 15.79 13.79 6.00
N VAL A 438 16.49 13.47 7.09
CA VAL A 438 15.90 13.06 8.38
C VAL A 438 14.95 14.14 8.91
N SER A 439 15.38 15.41 8.89
CA SER A 439 14.54 16.54 9.32
C SER A 439 13.25 16.65 8.50
N GLN A 440 13.32 16.41 7.18
CA GLN A 440 12.13 16.41 6.33
C GLN A 440 11.19 15.24 6.68
N VAL A 441 11.72 14.02 6.85
CA VAL A 441 10.90 12.86 7.23
C VAL A 441 10.18 13.11 8.56
N LEU A 442 10.90 13.52 9.60
CA LEU A 442 10.34 13.72 10.93
C LEU A 442 9.37 14.91 10.98
N GLY A 443 9.71 16.03 10.33
CA GLY A 443 8.86 17.21 10.27
C GLY A 443 7.54 16.96 9.54
N LEU A 444 7.58 16.27 8.40
CA LEU A 444 6.36 15.90 7.67
C LEU A 444 5.55 14.83 8.44
N SER A 445 6.21 13.88 9.09
CA SER A 445 5.56 12.86 9.92
C SER A 445 4.82 13.49 11.10
N LEU A 446 5.38 14.53 11.73
CA LEU A 446 4.72 15.26 12.82
C LEU A 446 3.44 15.95 12.34
N LYS A 447 3.50 16.66 11.20
CA LYS A 447 2.33 17.30 10.59
C LYS A 447 1.26 16.27 10.19
N LEU A 448 1.67 15.14 9.61
CA LEU A 448 0.78 14.05 9.25
C LEU A 448 0.12 13.47 10.51
N HIS A 449 0.88 13.23 11.56
CA HIS A 449 0.38 12.74 12.83
C HIS A 449 -0.64 13.71 13.45
N HIS A 450 -0.34 15.01 13.51
CA HIS A 450 -1.28 16.01 14.05
C HIS A 450 -2.60 16.06 13.28
N SER A 451 -2.54 15.94 11.95
CA SER A 451 -3.72 16.05 11.11
C SER A 451 -4.51 14.73 11.06
N ARG A 452 -3.80 13.60 10.94
CA ARG A 452 -4.35 12.26 10.65
C ARG A 452 -3.49 11.16 11.29
N PRO A 453 -3.61 10.92 12.60
CA PRO A 453 -2.82 9.92 13.32
C PRO A 453 -2.90 8.51 12.71
N ARG A 454 -4.05 8.12 12.16
CA ARG A 454 -4.23 6.78 11.56
C ARG A 454 -3.36 6.55 10.32
N LEU A 455 -3.01 7.60 9.57
CA LEU A 455 -2.15 7.49 8.38
C LEU A 455 -0.70 7.13 8.72
N MET A 456 -0.29 7.24 9.99
CA MET A 456 1.04 6.85 10.46
C MET A 456 1.39 5.40 10.12
N VAL A 457 0.39 4.51 10.03
CA VAL A 457 0.60 3.11 9.66
C VAL A 457 1.29 2.95 8.30
N ARG A 458 1.05 3.88 7.37
CA ARG A 458 1.64 3.86 6.02
C ARG A 458 3.10 4.27 5.99
N ILE A 459 3.56 4.97 7.02
CA ILE A 459 4.93 5.49 7.11
C ILE A 459 5.71 4.87 8.26
N THR A 460 5.27 3.70 8.74
CA THR A 460 5.96 2.92 9.78
C THR A 460 7.45 2.76 9.47
N TRP A 461 7.77 2.37 8.23
CA TRP A 461 9.15 2.18 7.78
C TRP A 461 9.94 3.49 7.67
N PRO A 462 9.46 4.51 6.92
CA PRO A 462 10.07 5.85 6.92
C PRO A 462 10.38 6.40 8.32
N LEU A 463 9.43 6.23 9.24
CA LEU A 463 9.56 6.69 10.62
C LEU A 463 10.66 5.94 11.38
N PHE A 464 10.69 4.60 11.23
CA PHE A 464 11.72 3.76 11.82
C PHE A 464 13.13 4.18 11.37
N ILE A 465 13.37 4.31 10.06
CA ILE A 465 14.71 4.64 9.56
C ILE A 465 15.15 6.07 9.87
N ALA A 466 14.22 7.03 9.87
CA ALA A 466 14.56 8.38 10.29
C ALA A 466 14.85 8.46 11.80
N GLY A 467 14.15 7.67 12.62
CA GLY A 467 14.39 7.58 14.05
C GLY A 467 15.74 6.94 14.40
N ILE A 468 16.22 5.95 13.65
CA ILE A 468 17.57 5.40 13.87
C ILE A 468 18.66 6.35 13.36
N ALA A 469 18.38 7.10 12.29
CA ALA A 469 19.35 7.99 11.65
C ALA A 469 19.49 9.34 12.37
N THR A 470 18.50 9.78 13.13
CA THR A 470 18.59 11.00 13.93
C THR A 470 19.45 10.78 15.17
N SER A 471 20.31 11.75 15.49
CA SER A 471 21.05 11.80 16.75
C SER A 471 20.26 12.51 17.87
N ASP A 472 19.15 13.15 17.55
CA ASP A 472 18.32 13.90 18.50
C ASP A 472 17.44 12.95 19.31
N ARG A 473 17.70 12.88 20.63
CA ARG A 473 16.97 12.02 21.56
C ARG A 473 15.50 12.39 21.69
N ILE A 474 15.13 13.67 21.55
CA ILE A 474 13.73 14.11 21.61
C ILE A 474 12.96 13.51 20.44
N TYR A 475 13.55 13.53 19.24
CA TYR A 475 12.94 12.90 18.07
C TYR A 475 12.92 11.38 18.17
N GLN A 476 13.95 10.74 18.72
CA GLN A 476 13.94 9.29 18.97
C GLN A 476 12.82 8.89 19.93
N ASP A 477 12.64 9.62 21.04
CA ASP A 477 11.57 9.37 22.00
C ASP A 477 10.19 9.55 21.34
N TRP A 478 10.01 10.61 20.55
CA TRP A 478 8.77 10.82 19.79
C TRP A 478 8.48 9.67 18.82
N VAL A 479 9.48 9.22 18.06
CA VAL A 479 9.36 8.07 17.14
C VAL A 479 9.00 6.80 17.91
N SER A 480 9.67 6.52 19.04
CA SER A 480 9.39 5.35 19.88
C SER A 480 7.92 5.31 20.30
N ILE A 481 7.39 6.44 20.80
CA ILE A 481 5.98 6.55 21.21
C ILE A 481 5.06 6.31 20.00
N ARG A 482 5.32 6.97 18.86
CA ARG A 482 4.48 6.81 17.66
C ARG A 482 4.48 5.38 17.13
N LEU A 483 5.63 4.69 17.10
CA LEU A 483 5.71 3.29 16.69
C LEU A 483 4.96 2.37 17.67
N ARG A 484 5.01 2.66 18.98
CA ARG A 484 4.28 1.90 20.01
C ARG A 484 2.78 2.00 19.83
N GLU A 485 2.27 3.18 19.48
CA GLU A 485 0.84 3.41 19.23
C GLU A 485 0.28 2.56 18.09
N LEU A 486 1.10 2.24 17.08
CA LEU A 486 0.72 1.36 15.98
C LEU A 486 0.47 -0.10 16.43
N GLY A 487 0.91 -0.48 17.63
CA GLY A 487 0.70 -1.81 18.21
C GLY A 487 -0.77 -2.23 18.34
N ARG A 488 -1.69 -1.24 18.38
CA ARG A 488 -3.15 -1.47 18.35
C ARG A 488 -3.65 -2.09 17.05
N TYR A 489 -2.91 -1.92 15.96
CA TYR A 489 -3.27 -2.41 14.63
C TYR A 489 -2.61 -3.75 14.28
N GLY A 490 -1.71 -4.26 15.12
CA GLY A 490 -0.96 -5.48 14.84
C GLY A 490 0.15 -5.77 15.85
N GLN A 491 0.34 -7.06 16.14
CA GLN A 491 1.42 -7.54 17.01
C GLN A 491 2.81 -7.22 16.42
N ASN A 492 2.95 -7.23 15.10
CA ASN A 492 4.23 -6.93 14.45
C ASN A 492 4.60 -5.45 14.54
N TYR A 493 3.64 -4.53 14.59
CA TYR A 493 3.95 -3.13 14.93
C TYR A 493 4.52 -2.98 16.34
N THR A 494 4.04 -3.79 17.29
CA THR A 494 4.62 -3.84 18.66
C THR A 494 6.05 -4.36 18.63
N ARG A 495 6.33 -5.39 17.81
CA ARG A 495 7.70 -5.91 17.62
C ARG A 495 8.63 -4.87 16.99
N ILE A 496 8.15 -4.14 15.97
CA ILE A 496 8.90 -3.03 15.34
C ILE A 496 9.26 -1.95 16.38
N SER A 497 8.29 -1.54 17.21
CA SER A 497 8.53 -0.56 18.28
C SER A 497 9.58 -1.04 19.29
N ARG A 498 9.50 -2.30 19.74
CA ARG A 498 10.51 -2.87 20.63
C ARG A 498 11.89 -2.90 19.99
N ARG A 499 11.96 -3.31 18.72
CA ARG A 499 13.22 -3.36 17.99
C ARG A 499 13.84 -1.98 17.82
N PHE A 500 13.01 -0.97 17.57
CA PHE A 500 13.46 0.42 17.55
C PHE A 500 14.12 0.82 18.87
N ASP A 501 13.47 0.53 20.00
CA ASP A 501 13.98 0.81 21.34
C ASP A 501 15.31 0.08 21.64
N GLU A 502 15.48 -1.15 21.15
CA GLU A 502 16.74 -1.90 21.26
C GLU A 502 17.88 -1.21 20.50
N VAL A 503 17.64 -0.83 19.24
CA VAL A 503 18.63 -0.20 18.37
C VAL A 503 19.13 1.13 18.96
N ILE A 504 18.22 2.00 19.43
CA ILE A 504 18.61 3.31 19.97
C ILE A 504 19.32 3.24 21.34
N ARG A 505 19.14 2.13 22.09
CA ARG A 505 19.77 1.89 23.40
C ARG A 505 21.17 1.31 23.27
N CYS A 506 21.38 0.35 22.37
CA CYS A 506 22.69 -0.28 22.18
C CYS A 506 23.71 0.67 21.55
N GLY A 507 23.26 1.75 20.87
CA GLY A 507 24.14 2.76 20.30
C GLY A 507 25.03 2.23 19.17
N ASP A 508 24.80 1.01 18.70
CA ASP A 508 25.60 0.36 17.67
C ASP A 508 24.94 0.55 16.29
N PRO A 509 25.52 1.38 15.41
CA PRO A 509 25.05 1.55 14.05
C PRO A 509 25.42 0.39 13.12
N ASP A 510 26.22 -0.60 13.58
CA ASP A 510 26.55 -1.81 12.81
C ASP A 510 25.39 -2.83 12.78
N ILE A 511 24.18 -2.33 12.54
CA ILE A 511 22.97 -3.09 12.17
C ILE A 511 23.24 -3.97 10.92
N TRP A 512 24.29 -3.64 10.16
CA TRP A 512 24.63 -4.20 8.86
C TRP A 512 25.74 -5.26 8.87
N LYS A 513 26.49 -5.43 9.98
CA LYS A 513 27.60 -6.38 10.09
C LYS A 513 27.35 -7.40 11.19
N GLY A 514 26.78 -8.55 10.82
CA GLY A 514 26.80 -9.74 11.67
C GLY A 514 25.64 -10.68 11.41
N ASP A 515 25.91 -11.97 11.53
CA ASP A 515 24.95 -13.10 11.47
C ASP A 515 23.86 -13.07 12.57
N SER A 516 23.59 -11.91 13.19
CA SER A 516 22.42 -11.70 14.03
C SER A 516 21.22 -11.45 13.12
N PRO A 517 20.29 -12.41 12.97
CA PRO A 517 19.20 -12.26 12.04
C PRO A 517 18.33 -11.09 12.52
N LEU A 518 18.17 -10.07 11.68
CA LEU A 518 17.12 -9.06 11.81
C LEU A 518 15.70 -9.67 11.76
N CYS A 519 15.60 -11.00 11.65
CA CYS A 519 14.38 -11.77 11.83
C CYS A 519 13.55 -11.20 12.99
N LEU A 520 12.31 -10.83 12.68
CA LEU A 520 11.19 -10.91 13.59
C LEU A 520 10.93 -12.39 13.98
N GLY A 521 11.98 -13.06 14.49
CA GLY A 521 12.02 -14.45 14.91
C GLY A 521 11.95 -14.50 16.42
N GLY A 522 10.79 -14.96 16.89
CA GLY A 522 10.35 -15.05 18.27
C GLY A 522 8.83 -15.16 18.28
#